data_AF-A0A946MVD5-F1
#
_entry.id   AF-A0A946MVD5-F1
#
_cell.length_a   1.000
_cell.length_b   1.000
_cell.length_c   1.000
_cell.angle_alpha   90.00
_cell.angle_beta   90.00
_cell.angle_gamma   90.00
#
_symmetry.space_group_name_H-M   'P 1'
#
loop_
_entity.id
_entity.type
_entity.pdbx_description
1 polymer ?
#
loop_
_entity_poly.entity_id
_entity_poly.type
_entity_poly.pdbx_seq_one_letter_code
_entity_poly.pdbx_strand_id
1 'polypeptide(L)' 'SRHTNASGNEDTWFYSDSHNDLPLLTEVGHPVAVDPDPLLAAHAERHGWTVLSLRP' A
#
# COMPACT_ATOMS: atom_id res chain seq x y z
N SER A 1 6.76 -1.26 -33.09
CA SER A 1 6.44 0.01 -32.41
C SER A 1 5.84 -0.28 -31.05
N ARG A 2 6.19 0.56 -30.06
CA ARG A 2 5.99 0.46 -28.59
C ARG A 2 7.01 -0.43 -27.84
N HIS A 3 8.19 0.14 -27.62
CA HIS A 3 8.87 -0.01 -26.33
C HIS A 3 8.03 0.76 -25.32
N THR A 4 7.27 0.07 -24.46
CA THR A 4 6.71 0.70 -23.27
C THR A 4 7.85 0.78 -22.25
N ASN A 5 8.36 1.97 -22.00
CA ASN A 5 9.17 2.24 -20.83
C ASN A 5 8.29 1.93 -19.60
N ALA A 6 8.44 0.73 -19.02
CA ALA A 6 7.84 0.40 -17.74
C ALA A 6 8.62 1.16 -16.66
N SER A 7 8.34 2.45 -16.55
CA SER A 7 8.89 3.35 -15.54
C SER A 7 7.75 3.70 -14.60
N GLY A 8 7.33 2.73 -13.80
CA GLY A 8 6.22 2.93 -12.88
C GLY A 8 6.14 1.77 -11.93
N ASN A 9 5.98 2.09 -10.67
CA ASN A 9 5.90 1.22 -9.49
C ASN A 9 4.58 0.41 -9.49
N GLU A 10 3.96 0.29 -10.66
CA GLU A 10 2.58 -0.13 -10.89
C GLU A 10 2.38 -1.58 -10.50
N ASP A 11 3.44 -2.39 -10.58
CA ASP A 11 3.50 -3.81 -10.20
C ASP A 11 4.38 -4.02 -8.95
N THR A 12 4.31 -3.09 -7.99
CA THR A 12 5.05 -3.17 -6.72
C THR A 12 4.08 -3.26 -5.56
N TRP A 13 4.35 -4.18 -4.63
CA TRP A 13 3.63 -4.31 -3.36
C TRP A 13 4.45 -3.76 -2.21
N PHE A 14 3.77 -3.13 -1.27
CA PHE A 14 4.37 -2.73 0.01
C PHE A 14 3.39 -3.05 1.14
N TYR A 15 3.91 -3.67 2.19
CA TYR A 15 3.13 -4.12 3.34
C TYR A 15 3.63 -3.38 4.58
N SER A 16 2.73 -2.77 5.35
CA SER A 16 3.09 -2.15 6.63
C SER A 16 1.90 -2.13 7.60
N ASP A 17 2.22 -2.13 8.90
CA ASP A 17 1.29 -2.02 10.03
C ASP A 17 1.24 -0.61 10.62
N SER A 18 2.12 0.31 10.19
CA SER A 18 2.26 1.63 10.81
C SER A 18 2.08 2.79 9.83
N HIS A 19 1.42 3.84 10.30
CA HIS A 19 1.24 5.09 9.54
C HIS A 19 2.56 5.79 9.19
N ASN A 20 3.66 5.45 9.87
CA ASN A 20 4.98 6.01 9.58
C ASN A 20 5.43 5.73 8.13
N ASP A 21 4.96 4.64 7.54
CA ASP A 21 5.30 4.23 6.18
C ASP A 21 4.34 4.77 5.12
N LEU A 22 3.35 5.60 5.49
CA LEU A 22 2.41 6.21 4.52
C LEU A 22 3.11 6.83 3.31
N PRO A 23 4.20 7.61 3.46
CA PRO A 23 4.90 8.19 2.30
C PRO A 23 5.44 7.14 1.32
N LEU A 24 5.79 5.94 1.79
CA LEU A 24 6.29 4.86 0.93
C LEU A 24 5.15 4.03 0.35
N LEU A 25 4.11 3.75 1.15
CA LEU A 25 2.91 3.06 0.70
C LEU A 25 2.21 3.81 -0.44
N THR A 26 2.18 5.16 -0.40
CA THR A 26 1.52 5.96 -1.45
C THR A 26 2.25 5.94 -2.79
N GLU A 27 3.49 5.46 -2.84
CA GLU A 27 4.32 5.45 -4.05
C GLU A 27 4.26 4.11 -4.80
N VAL A 28 3.65 3.06 -4.24
CA VAL A 28 3.57 1.74 -4.89
C VAL A 28 2.20 1.50 -5.53
N GLY A 29 2.15 0.64 -6.55
CA GLY A 29 0.90 0.27 -7.23
C GLY A 29 -0.05 -0.56 -6.36
N HIS A 30 0.48 -1.30 -5.39
CA HIS A 30 -0.29 -2.21 -4.55
C HIS A 30 0.05 -2.08 -3.06
N PRO A 31 -0.38 -0.98 -2.41
CA PRO A 31 -0.21 -0.83 -0.97
C PRO A 31 -1.16 -1.75 -0.18
N VAL A 32 -0.62 -2.37 0.87
CA VAL A 32 -1.36 -3.27 1.75
C VAL A 32 -1.08 -2.91 3.21
N ALA A 33 -2.14 -2.62 3.95
CA ALA A 33 -2.09 -2.40 5.38
C ALA A 33 -2.23 -3.75 6.11
N VAL A 34 -1.34 -4.08 7.03
CA VAL A 34 -1.33 -5.36 7.75
C VAL A 34 -1.46 -5.09 9.25
N ASP A 35 -2.54 -5.53 9.88
CA ASP A 35 -2.87 -5.21 11.28
C ASP A 35 -2.63 -3.71 11.62
N PRO A 36 -3.16 -2.77 10.80
CA PRO A 36 -2.75 -1.37 10.85
C PRO A 36 -3.11 -0.67 12.15
N ASP A 37 -2.27 0.28 12.54
CA ASP A 37 -2.65 1.28 13.54
C ASP A 37 -3.87 2.12 13.09
N PRO A 38 -4.58 2.81 14.00
CA PRO A 38 -5.80 3.53 13.66
C PRO A 38 -5.64 4.60 12.57
N LEU A 39 -4.46 5.22 12.45
CA LEU A 39 -4.20 6.25 11.44
C LEU A 39 -4.02 5.61 10.06
N LEU A 40 -3.26 4.52 9.98
CA LEU A 40 -3.11 3.75 8.75
C LEU A 40 -4.42 3.10 8.33
N ALA A 41 -5.22 2.58 9.27
CA ALA A 41 -6.53 2.00 8.99
C ALA A 41 -7.47 3.03 8.35
N ALA A 42 -7.60 4.22 8.95
CA ALA A 42 -8.42 5.29 8.39
C ALA A 42 -7.93 5.76 7.01
N HIS A 43 -6.61 5.77 6.78
CA HIS A 43 -6.06 6.07 5.46
C HIS A 43 -6.40 4.98 4.44
N ALA A 44 -6.17 3.72 4.79
CA ALA A 44 -6.44 2.58 3.94
C ALA A 44 -7.93 2.52 3.53
N GLU A 45 -8.84 2.73 4.47
CA GLU A 45 -10.29 2.81 4.20
C GLU A 45 -10.64 3.94 3.23
N ARG A 46 -10.09 5.14 3.45
CA ARG A 46 -10.32 6.30 2.58
C ARG A 46 -9.82 6.11 1.16
N HIS A 47 -8.74 5.34 0.98
CA HIS A 47 -8.08 5.14 -0.31
C HIS A 47 -8.38 3.75 -0.94
N GLY A 48 -9.22 2.93 -0.30
CA GLY A 48 -9.58 1.60 -0.79
C GLY A 48 -8.41 0.62 -0.80
N TRP A 49 -7.44 0.78 0.09
CA TRP A 49 -6.30 -0.13 0.19
C TRP A 49 -6.72 -1.46 0.81
N THR A 50 -5.98 -2.52 0.47
CA THR A 50 -6.20 -3.84 1.08
C THR A 50 -5.78 -3.77 2.54
N VAL A 51 -6.63 -4.28 3.44
CA VAL A 51 -6.31 -4.46 4.86
C VAL A 51 -6.29 -5.95 5.16
N LEU A 52 -5.18 -6.45 5.70
CA LEU A 52 -5.00 -7.83 6.13
C LEU A 52 -4.87 -7.89 7.65
N SER A 53 -5.32 -8.99 8.26
CA SER A 53 -5.01 -9.31 9.66
C SER A 53 -4.31 -10.66 9.70
N LEU A 54 -3.21 -10.75 10.44
CA LEU A 54 -2.40 -11.98 10.59
C LEU A 54 -2.74 -12.78 11.85
N ARG A 55 -3.82 -12.41 12.54
CA ARG A 55 -4.28 -13.12 13.72
C ARG A 55 -5.00 -14.41 13.32
N PRO A 56 -4.72 -15.55 13.99
CA PRO A 56 -5.37 -16.83 13.72
C PRO A 56 -6.86 -16.84 14.11
#